data_AF-A0A9D7KAF0-F1
#
_entry.id   AF-A0A9D7KAF0-F1
#
_cell.length_a   1.000
_cell.length_b   1.000
_cell.length_c   1.000
_cell.angle_alpha   90.00
_cell.angle_beta   90.00
_cell.angle_gamma   90.00
#
_symmetry.space_group_name_H-M   'P 1'
#
loop_
_entity.id
_entity.type
_entity.pdbx_description
1 polymer ?
#
loop_
_entity_poly.entity_id
_entity_poly.type
_entity_poly.pdbx_seq_one_letter_code
_entity_poly.pdbx_strand_id
1 'polypeptide(L)'
;MDETTRKDIADLNRRFLYLARQLASDEQSNLLAGMPRLAIELIKSMTLDELDVLAEDMIAPCFTFKFDDATFRALVERKTTRRAYMTNILVAQSQL
;
A
#
# COMPACT_ATOMS: atom_id res chain seq x y z
N MET A 1 -3.11 12.71 19.17
CA MET A 1 -3.24 11.28 18.87
C MET A 1 -2.84 10.53 20.12
N ASP A 2 -3.67 9.62 20.61
CA ASP A 2 -3.28 8.79 21.75
C ASP A 2 -2.19 7.77 21.36
N GLU A 3 -1.54 7.21 22.37
CA GLU A 3 -0.42 6.31 22.20
C GLU A 3 -0.80 5.02 21.45
N THR A 4 -2.02 4.53 21.66
CA THR A 4 -2.55 3.35 20.99
C THR A 4 -2.68 3.59 19.49
N THR A 5 -3.28 4.71 19.09
CA THR A 5 -3.46 5.09 17.68
C THR A 5 -2.11 5.29 17.00
N ARG A 6 -1.13 5.91 17.68
CA ARG A 6 0.23 6.08 17.16
C ARG A 6 0.90 4.74 16.87
N LYS A 7 0.78 3.80 17.80
CA LYS A 7 1.32 2.44 17.65
C LYS A 7 0.62 1.69 16.51
N ASP A 8 -0.69 1.79 16.40
CA ASP A 8 -1.45 1.14 15.33
C ASP A 8 -1.05 1.67 13.94
N ILE A 9 -0.80 2.97 13.81
CA ILE A 9 -0.29 3.57 12.56
C ILE A 9 1.11 3.02 12.24
N ALA A 10 2.02 3.00 13.21
CA ALA A 10 3.35 2.45 13.00
C ALA A 10 3.31 0.97 12.59
N ASP A 11 2.46 0.17 13.24
CA ASP A 11 2.28 -1.25 12.90
C ASP A 11 1.69 -1.45 11.50
N LEU A 12 0.75 -0.61 11.08
CA LEU A 12 0.21 -0.62 9.72
C LEU A 12 1.26 -0.23 8.68
N ASN A 13 2.02 0.83 8.93
CA ASN A 13 3.09 1.31 8.06
C ASN A 13 4.16 0.23 7.89
N ARG A 14 4.60 -0.40 8.98
CA ARG A 14 5.56 -1.50 8.97
C ARG A 14 5.10 -2.64 8.07
N ARG A 15 3.87 -3.11 8.27
CA ARG A 15 3.29 -4.21 7.47
C ARG A 15 3.21 -3.85 5.98
N PHE A 16 2.83 -2.62 5.67
CA PHE A 16 2.76 -2.14 4.30
C PHE A 16 4.15 -2.06 3.65
N LEU A 17 5.14 -1.50 4.35
CA LEU A 17 6.52 -1.37 3.87
C LEU A 17 7.18 -2.74 3.64
N TYR A 18 6.95 -3.71 4.53
CA TYR A 18 7.43 -5.08 4.34
C TYR A 18 6.83 -5.74 3.09
N LEU A 19 5.52 -5.62 2.92
CA LEU A 19 4.83 -6.10 1.72
C LEU A 19 5.39 -5.39 0.47
N ALA A 20 5.63 -4.08 0.56
CA ALA A 20 6.19 -3.31 -0.54
C ALA A 20 7.57 -3.80 -0.96
N ARG A 21 8.47 -4.03 0.02
CA ARG A 21 9.80 -4.58 -0.23
C ARG A 21 9.76 -5.97 -0.87
N GLN A 22 8.86 -6.83 -0.41
CA GLN A 22 8.70 -8.17 -0.99
C GLN A 22 8.22 -8.09 -2.45
N LEU A 23 7.15 -7.33 -2.72
CA LEU A 23 6.61 -7.15 -4.07
C LEU A 23 7.60 -6.48 -5.04
N ALA A 24 8.44 -5.57 -4.55
CA ALA A 24 9.51 -4.94 -5.33
C ALA A 24 10.65 -5.91 -5.66
N SER A 25 10.86 -6.93 -4.82
CA SER A 25 11.89 -7.96 -5.00
C SER A 25 11.41 -9.09 -5.92
N ASP A 26 10.14 -9.50 -5.81
CA ASP A 26 9.53 -10.63 -6.54
C ASP A 26 9.06 -10.26 -7.96
N GLU A 27 9.52 -9.14 -8.54
CA GLU A 27 9.09 -8.56 -9.82
C GLU A 27 7.57 -8.26 -9.94
N GLN A 28 6.79 -8.43 -8.87
CA GLN A 28 5.37 -8.07 -8.76
C GLN A 28 5.16 -6.57 -8.46
N SER A 29 6.06 -5.72 -8.97
CA SER A 29 6.04 -4.27 -8.77
C SER A 29 4.77 -3.60 -9.30
N ASN A 30 4.08 -4.23 -10.25
CA ASN A 30 2.76 -3.81 -10.73
C ASN A 30 1.69 -3.80 -9.62
N LEU A 31 1.84 -4.60 -8.55
CA LEU A 31 0.94 -4.58 -7.40
C LEU A 31 1.20 -3.37 -6.47
N LEU A 32 2.38 -2.75 -6.56
CA LEU A 32 2.73 -1.51 -5.87
C LEU A 32 2.25 -0.25 -6.57
N ALA A 33 1.49 -0.40 -7.65
CA ALA A 33 1.21 0.73 -8.50
C ALA A 33 0.41 1.85 -7.79
N GLY A 34 0.77 3.10 -8.08
CA GLY A 34 0.47 4.28 -7.24
C GLY A 34 1.62 4.67 -6.30
N MET A 35 2.62 3.81 -6.09
CA MET A 35 3.87 4.17 -5.40
C MET A 35 4.90 4.75 -6.40
N PRO A 36 5.60 5.85 -6.05
CA PRO A 36 6.64 6.42 -6.92
C PRO A 36 7.77 5.41 -7.20
N ARG A 37 8.23 5.34 -8.45
CA ARG A 37 9.29 4.39 -8.85
C ARG A 37 10.55 4.51 -7.99
N LEU A 38 10.98 5.73 -7.68
CA LEU A 38 12.13 5.96 -6.80
C LEU A 38 11.91 5.41 -5.39
N ALA A 39 10.69 5.51 -4.85
CA ALA A 39 10.34 4.94 -3.56
C ALA A 39 10.40 3.40 -3.59
N ILE A 40 9.95 2.78 -4.68
CA ILE A 40 10.04 1.32 -4.87
C ILE A 40 11.50 0.86 -4.85
N GLU A 41 12.39 1.53 -5.59
CA GLU A 41 13.83 1.20 -5.61
C GLU A 41 14.48 1.39 -4.24
N LEU A 42 14.15 2.47 -3.53
CA LEU A 42 14.64 2.71 -2.17
C LEU A 42 14.19 1.59 -1.21
N ILE A 43 12.88 1.32 -1.15
CA ILE A 43 12.31 0.28 -0.27
C ILE A 43 12.90 -1.10 -0.57
N LYS A 44 13.19 -1.40 -1.84
CA LYS A 44 13.85 -2.65 -2.25
C LYS A 44 15.26 -2.80 -1.65
N SER A 45 15.98 -1.69 -1.51
CA SER A 45 17.34 -1.66 -0.97
C SER A 45 17.43 -1.58 0.57
N MET A 46 16.34 -1.20 1.24
CA MET A 46 16.30 -1.05 2.70
C MET A 46 16.31 -2.41 3.44
N THR A 47 16.90 -2.41 4.61
CA THR A 47 16.82 -3.47 5.61
C THR A 47 15.49 -3.42 6.37
N LEU A 48 15.14 -4.50 7.08
CA LEU A 48 13.91 -4.51 7.89
C LEU A 48 13.98 -3.49 9.04
N ASP A 49 15.14 -3.34 9.68
CA ASP A 49 15.35 -2.37 10.75
C ASP A 49 15.16 -0.92 10.26
N GLU A 50 15.66 -0.59 9.07
CA GLU A 50 15.45 0.73 8.47
C GLU A 50 13.96 0.98 8.14
N LEU A 51 13.23 -0.05 7.72
CA LEU A 51 11.79 0.05 7.48
C LEU A 51 11.00 0.20 8.79
N ASP A 52 11.47 -0.41 9.88
CA ASP A 52 10.85 -0.27 11.21
C ASP A 52 10.99 1.14 11.74
N VAL A 53 12.18 1.72 11.65
CA VAL A 53 12.43 3.12 12.03
C VAL A 53 11.55 4.05 11.18
N LEU A 54 11.53 3.83 9.86
CA LEU A 54 10.70 4.64 8.94
C LEU A 54 9.21 4.55 9.29
N ALA A 55 8.71 3.37 9.66
CA ALA A 55 7.33 3.17 10.03
C ALA A 55 6.94 3.92 11.32
N GLU A 56 7.87 4.00 12.28
CA GLU A 56 7.68 4.72 13.55
C GLU A 56 7.72 6.25 13.38
N ASP A 57 8.51 6.76 12.43
CA ASP A 57 8.60 8.19 12.11
C ASP A 57 7.35 8.71 11.37
N MET A 58 6.64 7.83 10.66
CA MET A 58 5.45 8.19 9.90
C MET A 58 4.21 8.32 10.81
N ILE A 59 3.78 9.57 11.04
CA ILE A 59 2.62 9.90 11.88
C ILE A 59 1.25 9.63 11.23
N ALA A 60 1.23 9.10 10.01
CA ALA A 60 0.03 8.79 9.24
C ALA A 60 0.22 7.49 8.44
N PRO A 61 -0.87 6.80 8.07
CA PRO A 61 -0.81 5.66 7.16
C PRO A 61 -0.11 6.01 5.85
N CYS A 62 0.92 5.25 5.47
CA CYS A 62 1.73 5.48 4.27
C CYS A 62 1.16 4.80 3.01
N PHE A 63 -0.11 4.41 3.04
CA PHE A 63 -0.82 3.75 1.95
C PHE A 63 -2.13 4.46 1.66
N THR A 64 -2.58 4.35 0.42
CA THR A 64 -3.84 4.92 -0.04
C THR A 64 -4.76 3.82 -0.56
N PHE A 65 -6.07 4.06 -0.51
CA PHE A 65 -7.03 3.17 -1.15
C PHE A 65 -6.91 3.29 -2.67
N LYS A 66 -6.82 2.15 -3.35
CA LYS A 66 -6.72 2.05 -4.82
C LYS A 66 -8.09 1.82 -5.48
N PHE A 67 -9.15 2.32 -4.85
CA PHE A 67 -10.52 2.17 -5.33
C PHE A 67 -11.32 3.41 -4.96
N ASP A 68 -12.35 3.69 -5.76
CA ASP A 68 -13.33 4.74 -5.48
C ASP A 68 -14.53 4.19 -4.67
N ASP A 69 -15.39 5.09 -4.22
CA ASP A 69 -16.60 4.77 -3.47
C ASP A 69 -17.51 3.77 -4.20
N ALA A 70 -17.62 3.91 -5.53
CA ALA A 70 -18.44 3.02 -6.35
C ALA A 70 -17.89 1.58 -6.32
N THR A 71 -16.58 1.43 -6.49
CA THR A 71 -15.90 0.12 -6.40
C THR A 71 -16.01 -0.46 -4.99
N PHE A 72 -15.84 0.35 -3.95
CA PHE A 72 -15.98 -0.10 -2.57
C PHE A 72 -17.38 -0.64 -2.28
N ARG A 73 -18.43 0.10 -2.68
CA ARG A 73 -19.83 -0.34 -2.54
C ARG A 73 -20.09 -1.63 -3.29
N ALA A 74 -19.59 -1.76 -4.52
CA ALA A 74 -19.73 -2.98 -5.30
C ALA A 74 -19.03 -4.19 -4.65
N LEU A 75 -17.89 -3.98 -3.98
CA LEU A 75 -17.21 -5.03 -3.19
C LEU A 75 -18.05 -5.44 -1.97
N VAL A 76 -18.58 -4.48 -1.20
CA VAL A 76 -19.44 -4.74 -0.03
C VAL A 76 -20.69 -5.53 -0.43
N GLU A 77 -21.31 -5.16 -1.55
CA GLU A 77 -22.50 -5.84 -2.10
C GLU A 77 -22.18 -7.16 -2.80
N ARG A 78 -20.90 -7.57 -2.84
CA ARG A 78 -20.40 -8.78 -3.54
C ARG A 78 -20.76 -8.84 -5.02
N LYS A 79 -20.92 -7.66 -5.65
CA LYS A 79 -21.20 -7.51 -7.09
C LYS A 79 -19.93 -7.42 -7.95
N THR A 80 -18.76 -7.43 -7.32
CA THR A 80 -17.45 -7.37 -7.99
C THR A 80 -16.70 -8.69 -7.88
N THR A 81 -16.10 -9.14 -8.98
CA THR A 81 -15.17 -10.29 -8.99
C THR A 81 -13.74 -9.83 -8.71
N ARG A 82 -12.86 -10.74 -8.26
CA ARG A 82 -11.42 -10.46 -8.10
C ARG A 82 -10.79 -9.87 -9.37
N ARG A 83 -11.22 -10.35 -10.54
CA ARG A 83 -10.75 -9.87 -11.84
C ARG A 83 -11.19 -8.42 -12.08
N ALA A 84 -12.46 -8.10 -11.85
CA ALA A 84 -12.97 -6.74 -11.99
C ALA A 84 -12.27 -5.75 -11.02
N TYR A 85 -12.00 -6.18 -9.79
CA TYR A 85 -11.24 -5.36 -8.84
C TYR A 85 -9.81 -5.05 -9.32
N MET A 86 -9.10 -6.05 -9.84
CA MET A 86 -7.75 -5.86 -10.40
C MET A 86 -7.77 -4.91 -11.62
N THR A 87 -8.78 -5.02 -12.48
CA THR A 87 -8.96 -4.08 -13.60
C THR A 87 -9.14 -2.65 -13.10
N ASN A 88 -9.94 -2.44 -12.05
CA ASN A 88 -10.15 -1.09 -11.49
C ASN A 88 -8.86 -0.51 -10.91
N ILE A 89 -8.06 -1.30 -10.20
CA ILE A 89 -6.75 -0.85 -9.68
C ILE A 89 -5.86 -0.34 -10.81
N LEU A 90 -5.77 -1.10 -11.91
CA LEU A 90 -4.92 -0.74 -13.06
C LEU A 90 -5.45 0.49 -13.79
N VAL A 91 -6.78 0.64 -13.92
CA VAL A 91 -7.40 1.81 -14.58
C VAL A 91 -7.22 3.07 -13.74
N ALA A 92 -7.43 3.01 -12.43
CA ALA A 92 -7.26 4.15 -11.52
C ALA A 92 -5.84 4.75 -11.57
N GLN A 93 -4.84 3.96 -11.94
CA GLN A 93 -3.45 4.39 -12.08
C GLN A 93 -3.15 5.08 -13.42
N SER A 94 -3.92 4.77 -14.47
CA SER A 94 -3.77 5.44 -15.77
C SER A 94 -4.31 6.87 -15.80
N GLN A 95 -5.03 7.27 -14.75
CA GLN A 95 -5.70 8.56 -14.62
C GLN A 95 -4.98 9.52 -13.66
N LEU A 96 -3.83 9.11 -13.10
CA LEU A 96 -2.89 9.91 -12.31
C LEU A 96 -1.65 10.23 -13.14
#